data_AF-A0A804MT09-F1
#
_entry.id   AF-A0A804MT09-F1
#
_cell.length_a   1.000
_cell.length_b   1.000
_cell.length_c   1.000
_cell.angle_alpha   90.00
_cell.angle_beta   90.00
_cell.angle_gamma   90.00
#
_symmetry.space_group_name_H-M   'P 1'
#
loop_
_entity.id
_entity.type
_entity.pdbx_description
1 polymer ?
#
loop_
_entity_poly.entity_id
_entity_poly.type
_entity_poly.pdbx_seq_one_letter_code
_entity_poly.pdbx_strand_id
1 'polypeptide(L)'
;MATDSEASKAAEVVVDWHKQDKKRMLHAVYRVGDLDRTIKYYTECFGMKLLRKRDVPDEKYTNAFLGFGPENTNFAVELTNFAEVSRP
;
A
#
# COMPACT_ATOMS: atom_id res chain seq x y z
N MET A 1 -12.01 22.63 27.79
CA MET A 1 -12.55 21.26 27.86
C MET A 1 -13.76 21.24 26.95
N ALA A 2 -13.78 20.42 25.90
CA ALA A 2 -15.01 20.24 25.11
C ALA A 2 -16.11 19.74 26.04
N THR A 3 -17.32 20.28 25.91
CA THR A 3 -18.45 19.77 26.69
C THR A 3 -18.81 18.38 26.20
N ASP A 4 -19.34 17.51 27.07
CA ASP A 4 -19.77 16.15 26.68
C ASP A 4 -20.72 16.15 25.47
N SER A 5 -21.51 17.22 25.31
CA SER A 5 -22.38 17.44 24.15
C SER A 5 -21.62 17.64 22.84
N GLU A 6 -20.52 18.40 22.84
CA GLU A 6 -19.70 18.62 21.64
C GLU A 6 -18.98 17.33 21.23
N ALA A 7 -18.47 16.57 22.21
CA ALA A 7 -17.85 15.27 21.94
C ALA A 7 -18.84 14.27 21.34
N SER A 8 -20.08 14.22 21.86
CA SER A 8 -21.15 13.38 21.31
C SER A 8 -21.48 13.75 19.85
N LYS A 9 -21.63 15.05 19.56
CA LYS A 9 -21.89 15.52 18.18
C LYS A 9 -20.74 15.16 17.23
N ALA A 10 -19.49 15.31 17.67
CA ALA A 10 -18.33 14.92 16.88
C ALA A 10 -18.31 13.41 16.61
N ALA A 11 -18.64 12.58 17.60
CA ALA A 11 -18.74 11.13 17.45
C ALA A 11 -19.85 10.74 16.44
N GLU A 12 -21.02 11.37 16.50
CA GLU A 12 -22.11 11.15 15.54
C GLU A 12 -21.70 11.51 14.11
N VAL A 13 -21.06 12.69 13.92
CA VAL A 13 -20.55 13.12 12.61
C VAL A 13 -19.51 12.13 12.07
N VAL A 14 -18.60 11.64 12.91
CA VAL A 14 -17.60 10.63 12.51
C VAL A 14 -18.27 9.31 12.13
N VAL A 15 -19.26 8.86 12.90
CA VAL A 15 -20.03 7.65 12.60
C VAL A 15 -20.78 7.79 11.28
N ASP A 16 -21.39 8.93 11.01
CA ASP A 16 -22.10 9.18 9.75
C ASP A 16 -21.15 9.31 8.57
N TRP A 17 -19.96 9.90 8.76
CA TRP A 17 -18.88 9.85 7.77
C TRP A 17 -18.49 8.42 7.41
N HIS A 18 -18.32 7.54 8.42
CA HIS A 18 -17.99 6.14 8.16
C HIS A 18 -19.08 5.39 7.38
N LYS A 19 -20.36 5.75 7.55
CA LYS A 19 -21.48 5.15 6.80
C LYS A 19 -21.56 5.66 5.35
N GLN A 20 -21.23 6.93 5.12
CA GLN A 20 -21.30 7.56 3.79
C GLN A 20 -20.08 7.20 2.91
N ASP A 21 -18.92 6.96 3.54
CA ASP A 21 -17.67 6.70 2.83
C ASP A 21 -17.54 5.23 2.37
N LYS A 22 -17.07 5.04 1.13
CA LYS A 22 -16.83 3.73 0.51
C LYS A 22 -15.35 3.36 0.60
N LYS A 23 -14.86 3.14 1.82
CA LYS A 23 -13.47 2.76 2.08
C LYS A 23 -13.12 1.42 1.40
N ARG A 24 -11.90 1.31 0.88
CA ARG A 24 -11.37 0.10 0.24
C ARG A 24 -9.93 -0.13 0.69
N MET A 25 -9.59 -1.38 0.98
CA MET A 25 -8.21 -1.79 1.18
C MET A 25 -7.47 -1.72 -0.17
N LEU A 26 -6.39 -0.93 -0.22
CA LEU A 26 -5.67 -0.66 -1.48
C LEU A 26 -4.47 -1.59 -1.63
N HIS A 27 -3.52 -1.50 -0.70
CA HIS A 27 -2.31 -2.31 -0.74
C HIS A 27 -1.62 -2.40 0.62
N ALA A 28 -0.75 -3.41 0.77
CA ALA A 28 0.22 -3.49 1.84
C ALA A 28 1.59 -3.03 1.33
N VAL A 29 2.24 -2.11 2.05
CA VAL A 29 3.58 -1.60 1.72
C VAL A 29 4.62 -2.26 2.60
N TYR A 30 5.64 -2.88 2.02
CA TYR A 30 6.76 -3.44 2.77
C TYR A 30 8.03 -3.51 1.93
N ARG A 31 9.16 -3.69 2.62
CA ARG A 31 10.49 -3.61 2.02
C ARG A 31 11.01 -4.98 1.60
N VAL A 32 11.75 -5.02 0.50
CA VAL A 32 12.42 -6.23 -0.01
C VAL A 32 13.88 -5.95 -0.29
N GLY A 33 14.76 -6.92 0.01
CA GLY A 33 16.20 -6.79 -0.24
C GLY A 33 16.58 -6.93 -1.71
N ASP A 34 15.83 -7.74 -2.45
CA ASP A 34 15.99 -7.97 -3.90
C ASP A 34 14.61 -7.94 -4.57
N LEU A 35 14.38 -6.92 -5.38
CA LEU A 35 13.08 -6.69 -6.01
C LEU A 35 12.77 -7.73 -7.07
N ASP A 36 13.72 -8.03 -7.95
CA ASP A 36 13.50 -8.92 -9.09
C ASP A 36 13.35 -10.38 -8.62
N ARG A 37 14.11 -10.79 -7.60
CA ARG A 37 13.90 -12.09 -6.94
C ARG A 37 12.51 -12.20 -6.33
N THR A 38 12.02 -11.15 -5.69
CA THR A 38 10.69 -11.18 -5.06
C THR A 38 9.58 -11.19 -6.11
N ILE A 39 9.70 -10.37 -7.16
CA ILE A 39 8.76 -10.37 -8.29
C ILE A 39 8.67 -11.77 -8.88
N LYS A 40 9.82 -12.39 -9.21
CA LYS A 40 9.88 -13.73 -9.79
C LYS A 40 9.18 -14.75 -8.89
N TYR A 41 9.48 -14.73 -7.59
CA TYR A 41 8.86 -15.64 -6.63
C TYR A 41 7.34 -15.47 -6.58
N TYR A 42 6.84 -14.24 -6.59
CA TYR A 42 5.39 -13.98 -6.48
C TYR A 42 4.65 -14.34 -7.77
N THR A 43 5.29 -14.15 -8.93
CA THR A 43 4.70 -14.56 -10.21
C THR A 43 4.72 -16.08 -10.38
N GLU A 44 5.84 -16.75 -10.07
CA GLU A 44 6.00 -18.19 -10.30
C GLU A 44 5.37 -19.06 -9.23
N CYS A 45 5.52 -18.71 -7.94
CA CYS A 45 5.05 -19.52 -6.83
C CYS A 45 3.62 -19.18 -6.41
N PHE A 46 3.22 -17.91 -6.47
CA PHE A 46 1.88 -17.47 -6.04
C PHE A 46 0.93 -17.15 -7.19
N GLY A 47 1.39 -17.14 -8.45
CA GLY A 47 0.56 -16.81 -9.60
C GLY A 47 0.10 -15.35 -9.64
N MET A 48 0.80 -14.46 -8.93
CA MET A 48 0.51 -13.01 -9.00
C MET A 48 0.96 -12.43 -10.33
N LYS A 49 0.42 -11.26 -10.69
CA LYS A 49 0.83 -10.47 -11.84
C LYS A 49 1.59 -9.24 -11.38
N LEU A 50 2.67 -8.90 -12.07
CA LEU A 50 3.29 -7.58 -11.95
C LEU A 50 2.36 -6.55 -12.60
N LEU A 51 1.80 -5.67 -11.79
CA LEU A 51 0.81 -4.66 -12.22
C LEU A 51 1.51 -3.39 -12.68
N ARG A 52 2.51 -2.95 -11.91
CA ARG A 52 3.24 -1.70 -12.16
C ARG A 52 4.62 -1.77 -11.51
N LYS A 53 5.65 -1.27 -12.19
CA LYS A 53 7.00 -1.07 -11.64
C LYS A 53 7.34 0.41 -11.82
N ARG A 54 7.83 1.05 -10.76
CA ARG A 54 8.19 2.47 -10.76
C ARG A 54 9.54 2.62 -10.12
N ASP A 55 10.49 3.15 -10.87
CA ASP A 55 11.77 3.57 -10.32
C ASP A 55 11.71 5.04 -9.91
N VAL A 56 12.31 5.37 -8.75
CA VAL A 56 12.39 6.72 -8.21
C VAL A 56 13.87 7.00 -7.89
N PRO A 57 14.69 7.28 -8.92
CA PRO A 57 16.14 7.39 -8.76
C PRO A 57 16.55 8.52 -7.82
N ASP A 58 15.80 9.63 -7.81
CA ASP A 58 16.04 10.78 -6.94
C ASP A 58 15.95 10.42 -5.44
N GLU A 59 15.09 9.46 -5.10
CA GLU A 59 14.87 8.98 -3.73
C GLU A 59 15.53 7.61 -3.47
N LYS A 60 16.28 7.09 -4.45
CA LYS A 60 17.03 5.82 -4.38
C LYS A 60 16.18 4.61 -4.00
N TYR A 61 14.98 4.49 -4.55
CA TYR A 61 14.21 3.26 -4.43
C TYR A 61 13.41 2.94 -5.68
N THR A 62 13.04 1.67 -5.78
CA THR A 62 12.16 1.14 -6.81
C THR A 62 10.96 0.46 -6.15
N ASN A 63 9.76 0.77 -6.64
CA ASN A 63 8.52 0.12 -6.22
C ASN A 63 8.01 -0.87 -7.26
N ALA A 64 7.47 -2.00 -6.81
CA ALA A 64 6.72 -2.93 -7.64
C ALA A 64 5.37 -3.26 -7.00
N PHE A 65 4.31 -3.16 -7.80
CA PHE A 65 2.95 -3.49 -7.43
C PHE A 65 2.60 -4.86 -8.00
N LEU A 66 2.21 -5.80 -7.15
CA LEU A 66 1.79 -7.14 -7.56
C LEU A 66 0.42 -7.49 -6.99
N GLY A 67 -0.35 -8.28 -7.72
CA GLY A 67 -1.66 -8.75 -7.26
C GLY A 67 -2.31 -9.71 -8.25
N PHE A 68 -3.57 -10.07 -7.97
CA PHE A 68 -4.34 -11.01 -8.79
C PHE A 68 -5.25 -10.32 -9.83
N GLY A 69 -5.32 -8.99 -9.82
CA GLY A 69 -6.15 -8.17 -10.70
C GLY A 69 -5.70 -6.70 -10.68
N PRO A 70 -6.34 -5.82 -11.45
CA PRO A 70 -5.94 -4.42 -11.55
C PRO A 70 -6.18 -3.64 -10.24
N GLU A 71 -5.31 -2.66 -9.95
CA GLU A 71 -5.26 -1.92 -8.67
C GLU A 71 -6.55 -1.11 -8.35
N ASN A 72 -7.36 -0.81 -9.37
CA ASN A 72 -8.62 -0.09 -9.22
C ASN A 72 -9.73 -0.94 -8.59
N THR A 73 -9.66 -2.28 -8.72
CA THR A 73 -10.67 -3.21 -8.19
C THR A 73 -10.12 -4.19 -7.16
N ASN A 74 -8.80 -4.41 -7.12
CA ASN A 74 -8.17 -5.42 -6.29
C ASN A 74 -7.20 -4.82 -5.27
N PHE A 75 -6.93 -5.59 -4.21
CA PHE A 75 -5.84 -5.34 -3.27
C PHE A 75 -4.50 -5.78 -3.90
N ALA A 76 -3.45 -4.99 -3.69
CA ALA A 76 -2.11 -5.27 -4.19
C ALA A 76 -1.07 -5.32 -3.06
N VAL A 77 0.13 -5.81 -3.38
CA VAL A 77 1.32 -5.63 -2.55
C VAL A 77 2.22 -4.60 -3.22
N GLU A 78 2.67 -3.62 -2.46
CA GLU A 78 3.65 -2.62 -2.88
C GLU A 78 5.00 -2.97 -2.25
N LEU A 79 5.89 -3.49 -3.09
CA LEU A 79 7.25 -3.84 -2.72
C LEU A 79 8.14 -2.63 -2.90
N THR A 80 8.86 -2.22 -1.87
CA THR A 80 9.86 -1.16 -1.95
C THR A 80 11.26 -1.74 -1.79
N ASN A 81 12.10 -1.57 -2.80
CA ASN A 81 13.52 -1.89 -2.72
C ASN A 81 14.31 -0.59 -2.70
N PHE A 82 15.04 -0.35 -1.62
CA PHE A 82 15.97 0.77 -1.55
C PHE A 82 17.26 0.34 -2.23
N ALA A 83 17.71 1.10 -3.23
CA ALA A 83 19.04 0.96 -3.76
C ALA A 83 20.01 1.15 -2.59
N GLU A 84 21.02 0.29 -2.47
CA GLU A 84 21.95 0.28 -1.33
C GLU A 84 22.41 1.71 -1.02
N VAL A 85 21.87 2.26 0.07
CA VAL A 85 22.61 3.23 0.85
C VAL A 85 23.73 2.39 1.44
N SER A 86 24.94 2.56 0.93
CA SER A 86 26.17 2.04 1.54
C SER A 86 25.98 2.01 3.06
N ARG A 87 25.75 0.83 3.64
CA ARG A 87 25.75 0.73 5.10
C ARG A 87 27.17 1.10 5.52
N PRO A 88 27.35 1.95 6.55
CA PRO A 88 28.67 2.15 7.13
C PRO A 88 29.28 0.82 7.57
#